data_AF-A0A9C7RLS9-F1
#
_entry.id   AF-A0A9C7RLS9-F1
#
_cell.length_a   1.000
_cell.length_b   1.000
_cell.length_c   1.000
_cell.angle_alpha   90.00
_cell.angle_beta   90.00
_cell.angle_gamma   90.00
#
_symmetry.space_group_name_H-M   'P 1'
#
loop_
_entity.id
_entity.type
_entity.pdbx_description
1 polymer ?
#
loop_
_entity_poly.entity_id
_entity_poly.type
_entity_poly.pdbx_seq_one_letter_code
_entity_poly.pdbx_strand_id
1 'polypeptide(L)' 'MEVLKVASNSNPNKVAGALAGVIRESGKAELQAIGAGAVNQAVKA' A
#
# COMPACT_ATOMS: atom_id res chain seq x y z
N MET A 1 -2.93 9.09 10.55
CA MET A 1 -2.14 8.04 9.88
C MET A 1 -2.63 8.05 8.45
N GLU A 2 -1.75 8.33 7.49
CA GLU A 2 -2.16 8.28 6.09
C GLU A 2 -2.44 6.83 5.70
N VAL A 3 -3.62 6.60 5.11
CA VAL A 3 -4.09 5.25 4.75
C VAL A 3 -4.02 5.12 3.24
N LEU A 4 -3.17 4.22 2.77
CA LEU A 4 -3.08 3.86 1.36
C LEU A 4 -4.02 2.68 1.10
N LYS A 5 -5.05 2.93 0.28
CA LYS A 5 -6.01 1.88 -0.11
C LYS A 5 -5.48 1.10 -1.31
N VAL A 6 -5.48 -0.22 -1.19
CA VAL A 6 -5.02 -1.14 -2.23
C VAL A 6 -6.21 -1.90 -2.79
N ALA A 7 -6.29 -1.95 -4.12
CA ALA A 7 -7.28 -2.71 -4.87
C ALA A 7 -6.62 -3.87 -5.62
N SER A 8 -7.41 -4.81 -6.13
CA SER A 8 -6.89 -5.98 -6.87
C SER A 8 -6.11 -5.61 -8.14
N ASN A 9 -6.42 -4.46 -8.74
CA ASN A 9 -5.75 -3.90 -9.92
C ASN A 9 -4.67 -2.87 -9.59
N SER A 10 -4.36 -2.64 -8.30
CA SER A 10 -3.24 -1.78 -7.91
C SER A 10 -1.93 -2.37 -8.42
N ASN A 11 -1.05 -1.50 -8.91
CA ASN A 11 0.30 -1.87 -9.30
C ASN A 11 1.20 -1.90 -8.04
N PRO A 12 1.80 -3.05 -7.66
CA PRO A 12 2.62 -3.15 -6.45
C PRO A 12 3.75 -2.14 -6.39
N ASN A 13 4.46 -1.89 -7.50
CA ASN A 13 5.58 -0.94 -7.52
C ASN A 13 5.12 0.50 -7.20
N LYS A 14 3.91 0.87 -7.63
CA LYS A 14 3.35 2.19 -7.30
C LYS A 14 2.93 2.28 -5.83
N VAL A 15 2.36 1.21 -5.28
CA VAL A 15 2.00 1.14 -3.86
C VAL A 15 3.25 1.20 -2.99
N ALA A 16 4.32 0.47 -3.35
CA ALA A 16 5.62 0.48 -2.69
C ALA A 16 6.24 1.88 -2.66
N GLY A 17 6.21 2.59 -3.79
CA GLY A 17 6.72 3.96 -3.88
C GLY A 17 5.97 4.94 -2.98
N ALA A 18 4.63 4.87 -2.98
CA ALA A 18 3.80 5.67 -2.08
C ALA A 18 4.07 5.33 -0.61
N LEU A 19 4.14 4.03 -0.29
CA LEU A 19 4.44 3.53 1.06
C LEU A 19 5.79 4.05 1.56
N ALA A 20 6.83 3.98 0.74
CA ALA A 20 8.16 4.47 1.07
C ALA A 20 8.17 5.99 1.31
N GLY A 21 7.41 6.76 0.52
CA GLY A 21 7.21 8.20 0.74
C GLY A 21 6.60 8.50 2.11
N VAL A 22 5.48 7.85 2.43
CA VAL A 22 4.78 8.04 3.71
C VAL A 22 5.65 7.62 4.89
N ILE A 23 6.38 6.49 4.79
CA ILE A 23 7.31 6.05 5.85
C ILE A 23 8.43 7.07 6.04
N ARG A 24 8.99 7.62 4.95
CA ARG A 24 10.06 8.62 5.03
C ARG A 24 9.61 9.90 5.74
N GLU A 25 8.36 10.32 5.52
CA GLU A 25 7.82 11.55 6.09
C GLU A 25 7.24 11.37 7.50
N SER A 26 6.51 10.28 7.74
CA SER A 26 5.72 10.06 8.95
C SER A 26 6.27 8.96 9.88
N GLY A 27 7.33 8.25 9.47
CA GLY A 27 7.94 7.13 10.22
C GLY A 27 7.09 5.86 10.28
N LYS A 28 5.84 5.91 9.80
CA LYS A 28 4.87 4.81 9.75
C LYS A 28 3.87 5.04 8.63
N ALA A 29 3.32 3.95 8.11
CA ALA A 29 2.27 3.98 7.09
C ALA A 29 1.28 2.83 7.31
N GLU A 30 0.08 2.97 6.75
CA GLU A 30 -0.98 1.96 6.82
C GLU A 30 -1.46 1.60 5.41
N LEU A 31 -1.50 0.31 5.09
CA LEU A 31 -2.18 -0.21 3.91
C LEU A 31 -3.51 -0.83 4.32
N GLN A 32 -4.58 -0.48 3.62
CA GLN A 32 -5.88 -1.16 3.77
C GLN A 32 -6.28 -1.81 2.46
N ALA A 33 -6.56 -3.10 2.52
CA ALA A 33 -6.93 -3.93 1.38
C ALA A 33 -8.11 -4.84 1.75
N ILE A 34 -9.07 -4.98 0.84
CA ILE A 34 -10.24 -5.85 1.02
C ILE A 34 -10.30 -6.85 -0.14
N GLY A 35 -10.37 -8.14 0.20
CA GLY A 35 -10.42 -9.24 -0.76
C GLY A 35 -9.03 -9.76 -1.17
N ALA A 36 -8.98 -11.04 -1.58
CA ALA A 36 -7.71 -11.76 -1.80
C ALA A 36 -6.78 -11.09 -2.83
N GLY A 37 -7.35 -10.58 -3.93
CA GLY A 37 -6.56 -9.90 -4.96
C GLY A 37 -5.89 -8.63 -4.45
N ALA A 38 -6.62 -7.80 -3.70
CA ALA A 38 -6.09 -6.57 -3.12
C ALA A 38 -5.03 -6.86 -2.05
N VAL A 39 -5.27 -7.87 -1.19
CA VAL A 39 -4.29 -8.30 -0.18
C VAL A 39 -3.01 -8.79 -0.83
N ASN A 40 -3.10 -9.56 -1.91
CA ASN A 40 -1.91 -10.00 -2.65
C ASN A 40 -1.11 -8.81 -3.23
N GLN A 41 -1.78 -7.78 -3.75
CA GLN A 41 -1.06 -6.57 -4.21
C GLN A 41 -0.44 -5.79 -3.06
N ALA A 42 -1.12 -5.71 -1.90
CA ALA A 42 -0.60 -5.03 -0.73
C ALA A 42 0.64 -5.73 -0.14
N VAL A 43 0.69 -7.07 -0.18
CA VAL A 43 1.84 -7.86 0.31
C VAL A 43 3.03 -7.84 -0.65
N LYS A 44 2.79 -7.68 -1.96
CA LYS A 44 3.85 -7.55 -2.97
C LYS A 44 4.52 -6.18 -2.99
N ALA A 45 3.83 -5.16 -2.49
CA ALA A 45 4.28 -3.77 -2.45
C ALA A 45 5.20 -3.53 -1.25
#